data_AF-A0A7C2ZBX9-F1
#
_entry.id   AF-A0A7C2ZBX9-F1
#
_cell.length_a   1.000
_cell.length_b   1.000
_cell.length_c   1.000
_cell.angle_alpha   90.00
_cell.angle_beta   90.00
_cell.angle_gamma   90.00
#
_symmetry.space_group_name_H-M   'P 1'
#
loop_
_entity.id
_entity.type
_entity.pdbx_description
1 polymer ?
#
loop_
_entity_poly.entity_id
_entity_poly.type
_entity_poly.pdbx_seq_one_letter_code
_entity_poly.pdbx_strand_id
1 'polypeptide(L)' 'LELYVNGYNRSYKTKRFRYRVEWLDENGLLIQSKTSVWLPGSAMGQSPFSLKAVAPVPKAVNFRMDTRKWE' A
#
# COMPACT_ATOMS: atom_id res chain seq x y z
N LEU A 1 3.29 -11.92 -7.27
CA LEU A 1 2.22 -11.61 -6.31
C LEU A 1 1.70 -10.21 -6.56
N GLU A 2 0.38 -10.02 -6.57
CA GLU A 2 -0.25 -8.70 -6.73
C GLU A 2 -1.13 -8.39 -5.51
N LEU A 3 -1.13 -7.12 -5.09
CA LEU A 3 -1.96 -6.58 -4.02
C LEU A 3 -2.96 -5.59 -4.62
N TYR A 4 -4.24 -5.81 -4.35
CA TYR A 4 -5.33 -4.91 -4.68
C TYR A 4 -6.07 -4.54 -3.41
N VAL A 5 -6.00 -3.27 -3.02
CA VAL A 5 -6.70 -2.74 -1.84
C VAL A 5 -7.80 -1.82 -2.33
N ASN A 6 -9.03 -2.14 -1.94
CA ASN A 6 -10.19 -1.28 -2.16
C ASN A 6 -10.60 -0.67 -0.83
N GLY A 7 -10.79 0.65 -0.81
CA GLY A 7 -11.21 1.39 0.36
C GLY A 7 -12.32 2.38 0.04
N TYR A 8 -12.93 2.91 1.09
CA TYR A 8 -13.96 3.93 0.97
C TYR A 8 -13.72 5.04 1.99
N ASN A 9 -13.64 6.28 1.53
CA ASN A 9 -13.51 7.42 2.42
C ASN A 9 -14.90 7.85 2.92
N ARG A 10 -15.21 7.52 4.16
CA ARG A 10 -16.46 7.89 4.83
C ARG A 10 -16.55 9.38 5.22
N SER A 11 -15.46 10.14 5.10
CA SER A 11 -15.46 11.58 5.36
C SER A 11 -15.91 12.35 4.13
N TYR A 12 -16.54 13.51 4.33
CA TYR A 12 -16.80 14.47 3.26
C TYR A 12 -15.52 15.17 2.74
N LYS A 13 -14.45 15.19 3.53
CA LYS A 13 -13.18 15.82 3.14
C LYS A 13 -12.27 14.81 2.45
N THR A 14 -11.51 15.28 1.46
CA THR A 14 -10.41 14.51 0.86
C THR A 14 -9.39 14.13 1.93
N LYS A 15 -9.07 12.84 2.02
CA LYS A 15 -8.04 12.31 2.92
C LYS A 15 -6.78 12.02 2.12
N ARG A 16 -5.71 12.76 2.43
CA ARG A 16 -4.36 12.48 1.94
C ARG A 16 -3.62 11.65 2.97
N PHE A 17 -2.89 10.65 2.50
CA PHE A 17 -2.11 9.76 3.34
C PHE A 17 -0.87 9.29 2.58
N ARG A 18 0.07 8.70 3.30
CA ARG A 18 1.18 7.96 2.72
C ARG A 18 0.96 6.49 3.00
N TYR A 19 1.30 5.63 2.05
CA TYR A 19 1.29 4.19 2.24
C TYR A 19 2.63 3.60 1.80
N ARG A 20 2.99 2.46 2.37
CA ARG A 20 4.19 1.71 2.00
C ARG A 20 3.84 0.24 1.98
N VAL A 21 4.33 -0.47 0.97
CA VAL A 21 4.18 -1.91 0.85
C VAL A 21 5.56 -2.55 0.95
N GLU A 22 5.69 -3.50 1.85
CA GLU A 22 6.87 -4.32 2.07
C GLU A 22 6.52 -5.75 1.68
N TRP A 23 7.38 -6.40 0.89
CA TRP A 23 7.17 -7.77 0.44
C TRP A 23 8.02 -8.72 1.28
N LEU A 24 7.46 -9.88 1.61
CA LEU A 24 8.07 -10.88 2.47
C LEU A 24 8.31 -12.17 1.68
N ASP A 25 9.44 -12.82 1.94
CA ASP A 25 9.75 -14.15 1.41
C ASP A 25 9.12 -15.28 2.25
N GLU A 26 9.39 -16.53 1.87
CA GLU A 26 8.87 -17.74 2.53
C GLU A 26 9.26 -17.86 4.00
N ASN A 27 10.36 -17.24 4.41
CA ASN A 27 10.83 -17.23 5.79
C ASN A 27 10.26 -16.03 6.57
N GLY A 28 9.38 -15.23 5.95
CA GLY A 28 8.86 -13.99 6.51
C GLY A 28 9.87 -12.84 6.54
N LEU A 29 10.99 -12.95 5.81
CA LEU A 29 12.02 -11.91 5.76
C LEU A 29 11.65 -10.85 4.72
N LEU A 30 12.01 -9.60 5.03
CA LEU A 30 11.78 -8.47 4.13
C LEU A 30 12.65 -8.59 2.88
N ILE A 31 11.99 -8.64 1.73
CA ILE A 31 12.67 -8.57 0.44
C ILE A 31 13.10 -7.13 0.21
N GLN A 32 14.40 -6.86 0.33
CA GLN A 32 14.96 -5.56 -0.01
C GLN A 32 14.60 -5.19 -1.45
N SER A 33 13.87 -4.09 -1.60
CA SER A 33 13.46 -3.57 -2.89
C SER A 33 13.51 -2.06 -2.90
N LYS A 34 13.82 -1.47 -4.05
CA LYS A 34 13.77 -0.01 -4.25
C LYS A 34 12.33 0.53 -4.20
N THR A 35 11.32 -0.35 -4.22
CA THR A 35 9.90 0.02 -4.20
C THR A 35 9.32 0.11 -2.79
N SER A 36 10.10 -0.23 -1.75
CA SER A 36 9.71 -0.09 -0.33
C SER A 36 9.81 1.36 0.18
N VAL A 37 9.18 2.29 -0.54
CA VAL A 37 9.15 3.73 -0.22
C VAL A 37 7.74 4.21 0.14
N TRP A 38 7.64 5.35 0.83
CA TRP A 38 6.36 5.96 1.18
C TRP A 38 5.73 6.65 -0.04
N LEU A 39 4.71 6.02 -0.61
CA LEU A 39 3.97 6.52 -1.76
C LEU A 39 2.80 7.42 -1.34
N PRO A 40 2.47 8.44 -2.14
CA PRO A 40 1.31 9.28 -1.90
C PRO A 40 0.00 8.56 -2.23
N GLY A 41 -0.96 8.61 -1.31
CA GLY A 41 -2.34 8.16 -1.50
C GLY A 41 -3.34 9.29 -1.25
N SER A 42 -4.42 9.31 -2.02
CA SER A 42 -5.51 10.26 -1.86
C SER A 42 -6.85 9.56 -2.02
N ALA A 43 -7.76 9.81 -1.09
CA ALA A 43 -9.13 9.34 -1.16
C ALA A 43 -10.08 10.54 -1.15
N MET A 44 -10.81 10.73 -2.23
CA MET A 44 -11.84 11.79 -2.34
C MET A 44 -12.96 11.54 -1.33
N GLY A 45 -13.60 12.60 -0.84
CA GLY A 45 -14.69 12.48 0.13
C GLY A 45 -15.86 11.65 -0.42
N GLN A 46 -16.48 10.83 0.44
CA GLN A 46 -17.62 9.96 0.10
C GLN A 46 -17.39 9.09 -1.16
N SER A 47 -16.13 8.75 -1.45
CA SER A 47 -15.76 8.05 -2.68
C SER A 47 -14.94 6.79 -2.40
N PRO A 48 -15.13 5.73 -3.23
CA PRO A 48 -14.22 4.60 -3.23
C PRO A 48 -12.85 5.00 -3.77
N PHE A 49 -11.82 4.28 -3.36
CA PHE A 49 -10.48 4.38 -3.93
C PHE A 49 -9.85 2.99 -4.00
N SER A 50 -8.89 2.83 -4.90
CA SER A 50 -8.12 1.60 -5.03
C SER A 50 -6.62 1.88 -5.02
N LEU A 51 -5.87 0.95 -4.44
CA LEU A 51 -4.41 0.94 -4.48
C LEU A 51 -3.97 -0.40 -5.05
N LYS A 52 -3.03 -0.34 -5.99
CA LYS A 52 -2.39 -1.52 -6.58
C LYS A 52 -0.90 -1.50 -6.27
N ALA A 53 -0.38 -2.66 -5.87
CA ALA A 53 1.06 -2.88 -5.77
C ALA A 53 1.41 -4.27 -6.33
N VAL A 54 2.56 -4.37 -6.99
CA VAL A 54 3.04 -5.62 -7.57
C VAL A 54 4.37 -5.97 -6.91
N ALA A 55 4.54 -7.24 -6.55
CA ALA A 55 5.78 -7.71 -5.99
C ALA A 55 6.92 -7.56 -7.00
N PRO A 56 8.08 -7.05 -6.57
CA PRO A 56 9.21 -6.80 -7.47
C PRO A 56 9.92 -8.07 -7.93
N VAL A 57 9.72 -9.19 -7.21
CA VAL A 57 10.37 -10.48 -7.48
C VAL A 57 9.40 -11.65 -7.28
N PRO A 58 9.61 -12.80 -7.96
CA PRO A 58 8.74 -13.97 -7.85
C PRO A 58 8.73 -14.63 -6.47
N LYS A 59 9.84 -14.55 -5.72
CA LYS A 59 9.98 -15.17 -4.38
C LYS A 59 9.16 -14.50 -3.26
N ALA A 60 8.43 -13.42 -3.59
CA ALA A 60 7.54 -12.77 -2.65
C ALA A 60 6.25 -13.58 -2.48
N VAL A 61 6.05 -14.12 -1.28
CA VAL A 61 4.87 -14.94 -0.96
C VAL A 61 3.90 -14.23 -0.02
N ASN A 62 4.36 -13.18 0.66
CA ASN A 62 3.52 -12.41 1.57
C ASN A 62 3.85 -10.90 1.49
N PHE A 63 3.05 -10.07 2.12
CA PHE A 63 3.22 -8.62 2.14
C PHE A 63 2.78 -8.01 3.47
N ARG A 64 3.32 -6.82 3.74
CA ARG A 64 2.87 -5.92 4.80
C ARG A 64 2.58 -4.56 4.18
N MET A 65 1.47 -3.94 4.58
CA MET A 65 1.12 -2.60 4.17
C MET A 65 0.93 -1.71 5.40
N ASP A 66 1.70 -0.63 5.46
CA ASP A 66 1.55 0.40 6.50
C ASP A 66 0.97 1.68 5.88
N THR A 67 0.21 2.44 6.68
CA THR A 67 -0.28 3.77 6.30
C THR A 67 0.09 4.79 7.36
N ARG A 68 0.29 6.03 6.95
CA ARG A 68 0.47 7.17 7.86
C ARG A 68 -0.21 8.42 7.33
N LYS A 69 -0.58 9.32 8.25
CA LYS A 69 -1.17 10.61 7.89
C LYS A 69 -0.19 11.41 7.04
N TRP A 70 -0.73 12.18 6.09
CA TRP A 70 0.02 13.21 5.37
C TRP A 70 0.30 14.35 6.35
N GLU A 71 1.58 14.64 6.63
CA GLU A 71 2.00 15.79 7.44
C GLU A 71 1.54 17.12 6.83
#